data_AF-A0A7C4UJR8-F1
#
_entry.id   AF-A0A7C4UJR8-F1
#
_cell.length_a   1.000
_cell.length_b   1.000
_cell.length_c   1.000
_cell.angle_alpha   90.00
_cell.angle_beta   90.00
_cell.angle_gamma   90.00
#
_symmetry.space_group_name_H-M   'P 1'
#
loop_
_entity.id
_entity.type
_entity.pdbx_description
1 polymer ?
#
loop_
_entity_poly.entity_id
_entity_poly.type
_entity_poly.pdbx_seq_one_letter_code
_entity_poly.pdbx_strand_id
1 'polypeptide(L)'
;MDISLVAQAFDALRIAPPSRLTLIDASTLASAHVPPFPPDMPALIIGINSKELVSQVKEVLLVAYPNDHFVTEVGEGKRKEERLSELSGIS
;
A
#
# COMPACT_ATOMS: atom_id res chain seq x y z
N MET A 1 1.88 12.28 -7.95
CA MET A 1 1.65 12.18 -6.49
C MET A 1 0.53 13.13 -6.10
N ASP A 2 -0.63 12.60 -5.73
CA ASP A 2 -1.82 13.37 -5.34
C ASP A 2 -1.91 13.45 -3.81
N ILE A 3 -1.68 14.65 -3.25
CA ILE A 3 -1.69 14.90 -1.80
C ILE A 3 -3.10 14.75 -1.20
N SER A 4 -4.14 14.95 -2.00
CA SER A 4 -5.53 14.79 -1.56
C SER A 4 -5.83 13.34 -1.22
N LEU A 5 -5.23 12.39 -1.96
CA LEU A 5 -5.39 10.97 -1.73
C LEU A 5 -4.70 10.53 -0.43
N VAL A 6 -3.56 11.14 -0.11
CA VAL A 6 -2.85 10.92 1.16
C VAL A 6 -3.72 11.34 2.36
N ALA A 7 -4.32 12.54 2.29
CA ALA A 7 -5.21 13.01 3.35
C ALA A 7 -6.45 12.11 3.52
N GLN A 8 -7.06 11.67 2.41
CA GLN A 8 -8.17 10.71 2.44
C GLN A 8 -7.77 9.36 3.04
N ALA A 9 -6.56 8.87 2.72
CA ALA A 9 -6.06 7.63 3.29
C ALA A 9 -5.95 7.71 4.81
N PHE A 10 -5.40 8.80 5.35
CA PHE A 10 -5.32 9.00 6.80
C PHE A 10 -6.68 9.14 7.47
N ASP A 11 -7.64 9.84 6.85
CA ASP A 11 -9.00 9.95 7.40
C ASP A 11 -9.68 8.58 7.47
N ALA A 12 -9.58 7.76 6.42
CA ALA A 12 -10.16 6.43 6.38
C ALA A 12 -9.46 5.43 7.31
N LEU A 13 -8.13 5.53 7.44
CA LEU A 13 -7.37 4.69 8.38
C LEU A 13 -7.65 5.06 9.84
N ARG A 14 -8.10 6.29 10.13
CA ARG A 14 -8.32 6.80 11.49
C ARG A 14 -7.07 6.67 12.37
N ILE A 15 -5.89 6.82 11.78
CA ILE A 15 -4.60 6.79 12.47
C ILE A 15 -3.93 8.16 12.41
N ALA A 16 -3.15 8.49 13.43
CA ALA A 16 -2.24 9.63 13.37
C ALA A 16 -1.11 9.33 12.36
N PRO A 17 -0.69 10.32 11.55
CA PRO A 17 0.45 10.14 10.65
C PRO A 17 1.71 9.83 11.47
N PRO A 18 2.47 8.78 11.13
CA PRO A 18 3.66 8.40 11.88
C PRO A 18 4.78 9.44 11.68
N SER A 19 5.73 9.48 12.62
CA SER A 19 6.87 10.42 12.57
C SER A 19 7.80 10.19 11.38
N ARG A 20 7.78 8.99 10.81
CA ARG A 20 8.47 8.63 9.57
C ARG A 20 7.52 7.78 8.73
N LEU A 21 7.35 8.14 7.46
CA LEU A 21 6.47 7.48 6.51
C LEU A 21 7.12 7.51 5.13
N THR A 22 7.13 6.37 4.44
CA THR A 22 7.42 6.33 3.01
C THR A 22 6.14 6.57 2.23
N LEU A 23 6.14 7.55 1.33
CA LEU A 23 5.08 7.76 0.35
C LEU A 23 5.58 7.31 -1.03
N ILE A 24 4.89 6.37 -1.66
CA ILE A 24 5.29 5.85 -2.96
C ILE A 24 4.07 5.65 -3.86
N ASP A 25 4.24 5.98 -5.14
CA ASP A 25 3.23 5.68 -6.16
C ASP A 25 3.27 4.19 -6.53
N ALA A 26 2.10 3.59 -6.66
CA ALA A 26 1.96 2.18 -6.99
C ALA A 26 2.59 1.83 -8.34
N SER A 27 2.58 2.74 -9.33
CA SER A 27 3.25 2.51 -10.61
C SER A 27 4.77 2.46 -10.49
N THR A 28 5.34 3.30 -9.62
CA THR A 28 6.77 3.29 -9.30
C THR A 28 7.15 2.00 -8.59
N LEU A 29 6.34 1.57 -7.61
CA LEU A 29 6.58 0.34 -6.87
C LEU A 29 6.46 -0.91 -7.76
N ALA A 30 5.44 -0.96 -8.61
CA ALA A 30 5.20 -2.05 -9.54
C ALA A 30 6.32 -2.22 -10.59
N SER A 31 7.06 -1.15 -10.89
CA SER A 31 8.22 -1.21 -11.77
C SER A 31 9.51 -1.65 -11.07
N ALA A 32 9.49 -1.82 -9.74
CA ALA A 32 10.65 -2.21 -8.95
C ALA A 32 10.71 -3.74 -8.79
N HIS A 33 11.91 -4.29 -8.58
CA HIS A 33 12.09 -5.71 -8.27
C HIS A 33 12.01 -5.99 -6.76
N VAL A 34 12.30 -4.98 -5.95
CA VAL A 34 12.24 -5.01 -4.48
C VAL A 34 11.67 -3.67 -3.99
N PRO A 35 11.00 -3.62 -2.83
CA PRO A 35 10.51 -2.36 -2.29
C PRO A 35 11.67 -1.37 -2.09
N PRO A 36 11.63 -0.16 -2.68
CA PRO A 36 12.71 0.82 -2.57
C PRO A 36 12.64 1.60 -1.25
N PHE A 37 12.22 0.93 -0.17
CA PHE A 37 12.06 1.50 1.16
C PHE A 37 12.33 0.46 2.24
N PRO A 38 12.67 0.89 3.47
CA PRO A 38 12.95 -0.05 4.56
C PRO A 38 11.68 -0.79 4.99
N PRO A 39 11.73 -2.13 5.16
CA PRO A 39 10.54 -2.91 5.52
C PRO A 39 10.09 -2.71 6.97
N ASP A 40 10.97 -2.18 7.83
CA ASP A 40 10.73 -1.85 9.23
C ASP A 40 10.04 -0.48 9.43
N MET A 41 9.71 0.21 8.34
CA MET A 41 9.06 1.52 8.37
C MET A 41 7.69 1.48 7.70
N PRO A 42 6.72 2.28 8.18
CA PRO A 42 5.41 2.34 7.55
C PRO A 42 5.53 2.97 6.16
N ALA A 43 4.85 2.35 5.19
CA ALA A 43 4.76 2.81 3.82
C ALA A 43 3.30 3.01 3.43
N LEU A 44 3.00 4.12 2.76
CA LEU A 44 1.73 4.41 2.15
C LEU A 44 1.90 4.38 0.63
N ILE A 45 1.29 3.38 0.01
CA ILE A 45 1.29 3.15 -1.43
C ILE A 45 0.01 3.78 -2.00
N ILE A 46 0.16 4.73 -2.92
CA ILE A 46 -0.96 5.48 -3.49
C ILE A 46 -1.13 5.19 -4.98
N GLY A 47 -2.30 5.47 -5.55
CA GLY A 47 -2.53 5.35 -6.99
C GLY A 47 -2.83 3.93 -7.49
N ILE A 48 -3.22 3.02 -6.59
CA ILE A 48 -3.73 1.70 -6.97
C ILE A 48 -5.09 1.87 -7.65
N ASN A 49 -5.13 1.69 -8.97
CA ASN A 49 -6.31 1.96 -9.81
C ASN A 49 -6.74 0.77 -10.67
N SER A 50 -6.02 -0.35 -10.63
CA SER A 50 -6.32 -1.55 -11.41
C SER A 50 -5.89 -2.82 -10.66
N LYS A 51 -6.56 -3.94 -10.96
CA LYS A 51 -6.21 -5.25 -10.40
C LYS A 51 -4.82 -5.72 -10.83
N GLU A 52 -4.38 -5.33 -12.02
CA GLU A 52 -3.03 -5.61 -12.51
C GLU A 52 -1.98 -4.93 -11.63
N LEU A 53 -2.19 -3.65 -11.29
CA LEU A 53 -1.29 -2.92 -10.42
C LEU A 53 -1.25 -3.49 -9.00
N VAL A 54 -2.40 -3.94 -8.48
CA VAL A 54 -2.46 -4.67 -7.20
C VAL A 54 -1.56 -5.90 -7.23
N SER A 55 -1.65 -6.72 -8.29
CA SER A 55 -0.86 -7.95 -8.42
C SER A 55 0.64 -7.64 -8.49
N GLN A 56 1.04 -6.63 -9.27
CA GLN A 56 2.44 -6.23 -9.39
C GLN A 56 2.99 -5.69 -8.05
N VAL A 57 2.26 -4.81 -7.37
CA VAL A 57 2.65 -4.31 -6.06
C VAL A 57 2.78 -5.46 -5.05
N LYS A 58 1.83 -6.39 -5.04
CA LYS A 58 1.86 -7.57 -4.17
C LYS A 58 3.13 -8.40 -4.39
N GLU A 59 3.50 -8.68 -5.63
CA GLU A 59 4.71 -9.44 -5.96
C GLU A 59 5.96 -8.76 -5.40
N VAL A 60 6.07 -7.44 -5.56
CA VAL A 60 7.22 -6.68 -5.04
C VAL A 60 7.26 -6.69 -3.52
N LEU A 61 6.12 -6.52 -2.85
CA LEU A 61 6.04 -6.56 -1.39
C LEU A 61 6.41 -7.95 -0.84
N LEU A 62 6.00 -9.03 -1.49
CA LEU A 62 6.32 -10.40 -1.08
C LEU A 62 7.82 -10.73 -1.09
N VAL A 63 8.64 -9.91 -1.74
CA VAL A 63 10.11 -10.05 -1.68
C VAL A 63 10.67 -9.64 -0.31
N ALA A 64 10.03 -8.69 0.37
CA ALA A 64 10.49 -8.16 1.66
C ALA A 64 9.61 -8.57 2.85
N TYR A 65 8.35 -8.92 2.60
CA TYR A 65 7.35 -9.22 3.62
C TYR A 65 6.84 -10.67 3.49
N PRO A 66 6.60 -11.36 4.62
CA PRO A 66 6.04 -12.71 4.59
C PRO A 66 4.59 -12.72 4.09
N ASN A 67 4.12 -13.88 3.61
CA ASN A 67 2.75 -14.08 3.14
C ASN A 67 1.67 -13.69 4.17
N ASP A 68 1.92 -13.98 5.44
CA ASP A 68 1.02 -13.67 6.56
C ASP A 68 1.09 -12.21 7.02
N HIS A 69 1.90 -11.36 6.38
CA HIS A 69 1.96 -9.94 6.70
C HIS A 69 0.62 -9.27 6.43
N PHE A 70 0.11 -8.49 7.37
CA PHE A 70 -1.16 -7.77 7.19
C PHE A 70 -0.93 -6.46 6.45
N VAL A 71 -1.81 -6.18 5.49
CA VAL A 71 -1.86 -4.92 4.76
C VAL A 71 -3.25 -4.32 4.89
N THR A 72 -3.32 -2.99 4.97
CA THR A 72 -4.59 -2.27 4.98
C THR A 72 -4.78 -1.55 3.66
N GLU A 73 -5.78 -1.99 2.91
CA GLU A 73 -6.26 -1.29 1.73
C GLU A 73 -7.22 -0.18 2.12
N VAL A 74 -7.20 0.92 1.35
CA VAL A 74 -8.12 2.05 1.54
C VAL A 74 -8.70 2.47 0.20
N GLY A 75 -10.02 2.57 0.12
CA GLY A 75 -10.74 2.93 -1.09
C GLY A 75 -12.18 3.32 -0.78
N GLU A 76 -12.72 4.31 -1.48
CA GLU A 76 -14.11 4.79 -1.33
C GLU A 76 -14.52 5.09 0.12
N GLY A 77 -13.58 5.61 0.94
CA GLY A 77 -13.82 5.90 2.36
C GLY A 77 -13.92 4.66 3.26
N LYS A 78 -13.67 3.46 2.73
CA LYS A 78 -13.59 2.20 3.47
C LYS A 78 -12.13 1.81 3.65
N ARG A 79 -11.88 0.99 4.68
CA ARG A 79 -10.62 0.28 4.85
C ARG A 79 -10.88 -1.21 4.93
N LYS A 80 -10.00 -2.01 4.35
CA LYS A 80 -10.03 -3.47 4.38
C LYS A 80 -8.66 -3.95 4.81
N GLU A 81 -8.59 -4.79 5.83
CA GLU A 81 -7.34 -5.43 6.24
C GLU A 81 -7.34 -6.86 5.70
N GLU A 82 -6.27 -7.25 5.02
CA GLU A 82 -6.07 -8.60 4.52
C GLU A 82 -4.61 -9.01 4.61
N ARG A 83 -4.35 -10.31 4.46
CA ARG A 83 -2.98 -10.80 4.35
C ARG A 83 -2.41 -10.41 3.01
N LEU A 84 -1.12 -10.14 2.96
CA LEU A 84 -0.41 -9.82 1.74
C LEU A 84 -0.57 -10.92 0.69
N SER A 85 -0.61 -12.20 1.11
CA SER A 85 -0.90 -13.33 0.21
C SER A 85 -2.30 -13.28 -0.42
N GLU A 86 -3.27 -12.67 0.25
CA GLU A 86 -4.66 -12.56 -0.20
C GLU A 86 -4.94 -11.24 -0.93
N LEU A 87 -3.98 -10.31 -0.94
CA LEU A 87 -4.12 -8.97 -1.50
C LEU A 87 -4.74 -9.02 -2.91
N SER A 88 -5.94 -8.45 -3.03
CA SER A 88 -6.82 -8.61 -4.19
C SER A 88 -7.42 -7.31 -4.72
N GLY A 89 -7.31 -6.21 -3.98
CA GLY A 89 -7.92 -4.92 -4.33
C GLY A 89 -9.24 -4.72 -3.59
N ILE A 90 -9.50 -3.48 -3.16
CA ILE A 90 -10.86 -3.06 -2.78
C ILE A 90 -11.72 -3.02 -4.05
N SER A 91 -12.80 -3.82 -4.04
CA SER A 91 -13.86 -3.83 -5.05
C SER A 91 -15.00 -2.89 -4.69
#